data_AF-R6SS62-F1
#
_entry.id   AF-R6SS62-F1
#
_cell.length_a   1.000
_cell.length_b   1.000
_cell.length_c   1.000
_cell.angle_alpha   90.00
_cell.angle_beta   90.00
_cell.angle_gamma   90.00
#
_symmetry.space_group_name_H-M   'P 1'
#
loop_
_entity.id
_entity.type
_entity.pdbx_description
1 polymer ?
#
loop_
_entity_poly.entity_id
_entity_poly.type
_entity_poly.pdbx_seq_one_letter_code
_entity_poly.pdbx_strand_id
1 'polypeptide(L)'
;MSGTVFNLFEKAVLPHHSEATESRNLMISGGALCAMLSGSGPSVFGIFTEKAKADAVAGQIRENGWFAYVGGFAERKGIFEK
;
A
#
# COMPACT_ATOMS: atom_id res chain seq x y z
N MET A 1 7.52 -5.96 16.18
CA MET A 1 7.28 -5.91 14.71
C MET A 1 6.19 -6.93 14.38
N SER A 2 5.10 -6.50 13.76
CA SER A 2 4.05 -7.40 13.25
C SER A 2 4.62 -8.17 12.06
N GLY A 3 4.96 -9.44 12.26
CA GLY A 3 5.72 -10.28 11.33
C GLY A 3 4.88 -11.25 10.50
N THR A 4 3.63 -10.92 10.18
CA THR A 4 2.70 -11.88 9.53
C THR A 4 2.57 -11.73 8.01
N VAL A 5 3.19 -10.72 7.39
CA VAL A 5 3.02 -10.45 5.96
C VAL A 5 4.35 -10.03 5.33
N PHE A 6 4.74 -10.69 4.23
CA PHE A 6 5.94 -10.35 3.45
C PHE A 6 5.75 -10.68 1.98
N ASN A 7 6.53 -10.02 1.12
CA ASN A 7 6.68 -10.39 -0.28
C ASN A 7 8.15 -10.70 -0.58
N LEU A 8 8.43 -11.93 -1.03
CA LEU A 8 9.80 -12.40 -1.28
C LEU A 8 10.53 -11.55 -2.33
N PHE A 9 9.81 -11.03 -3.33
CA PHE A 9 10.39 -10.21 -4.40
C PHE A 9 10.92 -8.87 -3.90
N GLU A 10 10.48 -8.36 -2.74
CA GLU A 10 10.95 -7.07 -2.21
C GLU A 10 12.47 -7.00 -2.07
N LYS A 11 13.10 -8.12 -1.69
CA LYS A 11 14.57 -8.20 -1.54
C LYS A 11 15.32 -7.97 -2.85
N ALA A 12 14.72 -8.37 -3.97
CA ALA A 12 15.31 -8.22 -5.29
C ALA A 12 14.86 -6.92 -5.98
N VAL A 13 13.63 -6.46 -5.74
CA VAL A 13 13.02 -5.36 -6.49
C VAL A 13 13.28 -4.00 -5.82
N LEU A 14 13.02 -3.86 -4.51
CA LEU A 14 13.09 -2.56 -3.83
C LEU A 14 14.46 -1.86 -3.94
N PRO A 15 15.62 -2.55 -3.86
CA PRO A 15 16.92 -1.89 -4.01
C PRO A 15 17.14 -1.22 -5.37
N HIS A 16 16.35 -1.57 -6.39
CA HIS A 16 16.47 -1.06 -7.75
C HIS A 16 15.31 -0.14 -8.17
N HIS A 17 14.33 0.08 -7.29
CA HIS A 17 13.15 0.91 -7.54
C HIS A 17 12.90 1.85 -6.35
N SER A 18 13.53 3.02 -6.38
CA SER A 18 13.45 4.03 -5.31
C SER A 18 12.02 4.52 -5.10
N GLU A 19 11.25 4.72 -6.17
CA GLU A 19 9.87 5.21 -6.11
C GLU A 19 8.95 4.22 -5.38
N ALA A 20 9.17 2.91 -5.60
CA ALA A 20 8.44 1.86 -4.90
C ALA A 20 8.81 1.82 -3.41
N THR A 21 10.10 1.96 -3.10
CA THR A 21 10.59 2.01 -1.71
C THR A 21 10.04 3.22 -0.96
N GLU A 22 10.08 4.40 -1.58
CA GLU A 22 9.59 5.65 -1.01
C GLU A 22 8.07 5.62 -0.83
N SER A 23 7.31 5.17 -1.84
CA SER A 23 5.84 5.01 -1.74
C SER A 23 5.45 4.05 -0.62
N ARG A 24 6.13 2.90 -0.50
CA ARG A 24 5.90 1.92 0.56
C ARG A 24 6.17 2.52 1.94
N ASN A 25 7.25 3.27 2.09
CA ASN A 25 7.62 3.92 3.34
C ASN A 25 6.63 5.03 3.72
N LEU A 26 6.15 5.82 2.74
CA LEU A 26 5.07 6.80 2.93
C LEU A 26 3.78 6.14 3.41
N MET A 27 3.43 4.95 2.90
CA MET A 27 2.26 4.21 3.38
C MET A 27 2.43 3.78 4.85
N ILE A 28 3.60 3.24 5.24
CA ILE A 28 3.87 2.86 6.63
C ILE A 28 3.84 4.08 7.56
N SER A 29 4.54 5.17 7.20
CA SER A 29 4.57 6.38 8.03
C SER A 29 3.19 7.07 8.11
N GLY A 30 2.39 6.94 7.06
CA GLY A 30 1.00 7.42 7.00
C GLY A 30 -0.02 6.55 7.75
N GLY A 31 0.42 5.49 8.42
CA GLY A 31 -0.43 4.68 9.30
C GLY A 31 -1.06 3.45 8.64
N ALA A 32 -0.49 2.93 7.56
CA ALA A 32 -0.88 1.61 7.05
C ALA A 32 -0.53 0.52 8.08
N LEU A 33 -1.42 -0.46 8.25
CA LEU A 33 -1.16 -1.67 9.03
C LEU A 33 0.01 -2.48 8.46
N CYS A 34 0.09 -2.52 7.13
CA CYS A 34 1.22 -3.03 6.37
C CYS A 34 1.28 -2.34 5.02
N ALA A 35 2.47 -2.33 4.41
CA ALA A 35 2.67 -1.92 3.04
C ALA A 35 3.74 -2.79 2.39
N MET A 36 3.51 -3.20 1.16
CA MET A 36 4.43 -4.06 0.43
C MET A 36 4.23 -4.02 -1.08
N LEU A 37 5.19 -4.56 -1.81
CA LEU A 37 5.10 -4.80 -3.25
C LEU A 37 3.90 -5.71 -3.58
N SER A 38 3.20 -5.40 -4.67
CA SER A 38 2.16 -6.24 -5.25
C SER A 38 2.76 -7.16 -6.31
N GLY A 39 2.75 -8.47 -6.08
CA GLY A 39 3.39 -9.44 -6.98
C GLY A 39 4.88 -9.15 -7.15
N SER A 40 5.36 -9.09 -8.40
CA SER A 40 6.75 -8.72 -8.73
C SER A 40 6.99 -7.21 -8.85
N GLY A 41 5.96 -6.36 -8.63
CA GLY A 41 6.10 -4.91 -8.67
C GLY A 41 6.06 -4.29 -10.09
N PRO A 42 6.38 -2.99 -10.21
CA PRO A 42 6.91 -2.10 -9.15
C PRO A 42 5.82 -1.52 -8.21
N SER A 43 4.55 -1.77 -8.50
CA SER A 43 3.44 -1.27 -7.68
C SER A 43 3.53 -1.78 -6.25
N VAL A 44 3.28 -0.90 -5.28
CA VAL A 44 3.12 -1.22 -3.87
C VAL A 44 1.67 -0.97 -3.44
N PHE A 45 1.22 -1.68 -2.41
CA PHE A 45 -0.07 -1.43 -1.77
C PHE A 45 0.11 -1.29 -0.27
N GLY A 46 -0.80 -0.56 0.37
CA GLY A 46 -0.88 -0.40 1.81
C GLY A 46 -2.30 -0.68 2.30
N ILE A 47 -2.42 -1.35 3.45
CA ILE A 47 -3.72 -1.62 4.08
C ILE A 47 -3.96 -0.57 5.17
N PHE A 48 -5.04 0.19 5.05
CA PHE A 48 -5.45 1.20 6.02
C PHE A 48 -6.79 0.83 6.63
N THR A 49 -6.95 1.12 7.93
CA THR A 49 -8.23 0.98 8.64
C THR A 49 -9.13 2.20 8.45
N GLU A 50 -8.55 3.34 8.06
CA GLU A 50 -9.25 4.61 7.92
C GLU A 50 -9.04 5.16 6.50
N LYS A 51 -10.13 5.36 5.75
CA LYS A 51 -10.07 5.90 4.39
C LYS A 51 -9.37 7.26 4.34
N ALA A 52 -9.58 8.12 5.34
CA ALA A 52 -8.96 9.44 5.41
C ALA A 52 -7.41 9.38 5.40
N LYS A 53 -6.82 8.40 6.10
CA LYS A 53 -5.36 8.19 6.09
C LYS A 53 -4.87 7.69 4.74
N ALA A 54 -5.60 6.76 4.12
CA ALA A 54 -5.29 6.29 2.78
C ALA A 54 -5.35 7.41 1.73
N ASP A 55 -6.38 8.27 1.82
CA ASP A 55 -6.54 9.42 0.92
C ASP A 55 -5.39 10.43 1.10
N ALA A 56 -4.99 10.73 2.34
CA ALA A 56 -3.88 11.64 2.63
C ALA A 56 -2.56 11.13 2.04
N VAL A 57 -2.22 9.86 2.27
CA VAL A 57 -1.01 9.23 1.70
C VAL A 57 -1.07 9.19 0.18
N ALA A 58 -2.22 8.84 -0.40
CA ALA A 58 -2.39 8.85 -1.84
C ALA A 58 -2.27 10.27 -2.43
N GLY A 59 -2.63 11.31 -1.68
CA GLY A 59 -2.35 12.71 -2.02
C GLY A 59 -0.85 12.97 -2.12
N GLN A 60 -0.09 12.63 -1.06
CA GLN A 60 1.37 12.81 -1.02
C GLN A 60 2.09 12.05 -2.15
N ILE A 61 1.68 10.81 -2.44
CA ILE A 61 2.24 10.03 -3.55
C ILE A 61 2.01 10.74 -4.90
N ARG A 62 0.83 11.33 -5.11
CA ARG A 62 0.51 12.10 -6.33
C ARG A 62 1.25 13.42 -6.39
N GLU A 63 1.44 14.11 -5.26
CA GLU A 63 2.26 15.32 -5.16
C GLU A 63 3.72 15.06 -5.54
N ASN A 64 4.24 13.86 -5.24
CA ASN A 64 5.56 13.40 -5.71
C ASN A 64 5.58 12.98 -7.20
N GLY A 65 4.47 13.14 -7.93
CA GLY A 65 4.38 12.85 -9.36
C GLY A 65 4.06 11.40 -9.71
N TRP A 66 3.66 10.56 -8.75
CA TRP A 66 3.36 9.14 -8.98
C TRP A 66 1.87 8.86 -9.04
N PHE A 67 1.51 7.76 -9.71
CA PHE A 67 0.14 7.29 -9.75
C PHE A 67 -0.25 6.62 -8.42
N ALA A 68 -1.39 7.02 -7.86
CA ALA A 68 -2.00 6.36 -6.69
C ALA A 68 -3.51 6.23 -6.86
N TYR A 69 -4.07 5.17 -6.30
CA TYR A 69 -5.51 4.93 -6.22
C TYR A 69 -5.89 4.40 -4.84
N VAL A 70 -7.04 4.85 -4.32
CA VAL A 70 -7.61 4.37 -3.06
C VAL A 70 -8.83 3.53 -3.40
N GLY A 71 -8.76 2.23 -3.11
CA GLY A 71 -9.82 1.25 -3.37
C GLY A 71 -10.23 0.50 -2.11
N GLY A 72 -11.43 -0.10 -2.15
CA GLY A 72 -11.90 -1.04 -1.14
C GLY A 72 -11.61 -2.50 -1.51
N PHE A 73 -12.00 -3.41 -0.63
CA PHE A 73 -11.89 -4.84 -0.89
C PHE A 73 -13.06 -5.32 -1.75
N ALA A 74 -12.84 -6.38 -2.52
CA ALA A 74 -13.94 -7.06 -3.19
C ALA A 74 -14.86 -7.69 -2.13
N GLU A 75 -16.03 -7.10 -1.95
CA GLU A 75 -17.07 -7.64 -1.10
C GLU A 75 -18.09 -8.40 -1.95
N ARG A 76 -18.51 -9.58 -1.47
CA ARG A 76 -19.73 -10.19 -1.97
C ARG A 76 -20.89 -9.40 -1.36
N LYS A 77 -21.77 -8.82 -2.19
CA LYS A 77 -23.04 -8.23 -1.72
C LYS A 77 -23.71 -9.21 -0.73
N GLY A 78 -24.02 -8.74 0.48
CA GLY A 78 -24.79 -9.48 1.48
C GLY A 78 -24.02 -10.39 2.46
N ILE A 79 -22.68 -10.36 2.55
CA ILE A 79 -21.96 -11.17 3.58
C ILE A 79 -22.15 -10.63 5.01
N PHE A 80 -22.44 -9.33 5.17
CA PHE A 80 -22.65 -8.68 6.46
C PHE A 80 -24.07 -8.14 6.66
N GLU A 81 -24.96 -8.31 5.68
CA GLU A 81 -26.39 -8.06 5.86
C GLU A 81 -26.96 -9.26 6.61
N LYS A 82 -27.08 -9.13 7.95
CA LYS A 82 -27.99 -9.93 8.76
C LYS A 82 -29.33 -9.23 8.87
#